data_AF-A0A2V6PXP4-F1
#
_entry.id   AF-A0A2V6PXP4-F1
#
_cell.length_a   1.000
_cell.length_b   1.000
_cell.length_c   1.000
_cell.angle_alpha   90.00
_cell.angle_beta   90.00
_cell.angle_gamma   90.00
#
_symmetry.space_group_name_H-M   'P 1'
#
loop_
_entity.id
_entity.type
_entity.pdbx_description
1 polymer ?
#
loop_
_entity_poly.entity_id
_entity_poly.type
_entity_poly.pdbx_seq_one_letter_code
_entity_poly.pdbx_strand_id
1 'polypeptide(L)'
;MKIRGVRINNRRKAFEVRTSSRRMLLPFAKVAPKPTATDPVVQVFVDKEIGSEGFGYVLRSGRAGTAHIEQVLEYNKDPDHLRDQLLYKLTIEVQKRLAASALSRRELIRRLGTSATQFYRLLDQTNYRKSVDQLVSLLQILDCDVQLVVRPKTA
;
A
#
# COMPACT_ATOMS: atom_id res chain seq x y z
N MET A 1 5.87 -3.66 5.78
CA MET A 1 5.79 -5.08 6.25
C MET A 1 7.07 -5.78 5.81
N LYS A 2 7.76 -6.54 6.68
CA LYS A 2 9.09 -7.08 6.34
C LYS A 2 9.04 -8.48 5.71
N ILE A 3 9.83 -8.68 4.66
CA ILE A 3 10.12 -9.97 4.02
C ILE A 3 11.16 -10.72 4.85
N ARG A 4 10.85 -11.97 5.19
CA ARG A 4 11.71 -12.89 5.96
C ARG A 4 12.35 -13.97 5.10
N GLY A 5 11.98 -14.05 3.83
CA GLY A 5 12.57 -14.98 2.87
C GLY A 5 11.80 -14.94 1.56
N VAL A 6 12.49 -15.26 0.49
CA VAL A 6 11.93 -15.38 -0.85
C VAL A 6 12.49 -16.63 -1.52
N ARG A 7 11.64 -17.35 -2.25
CA ARG A 7 12.02 -18.55 -3.01
C ARG A 7 11.37 -18.53 -4.39
N ILE A 8 11.99 -19.21 -5.32
CA ILE A 8 11.47 -19.40 -6.67
C ILE A 8 10.55 -20.63 -6.66
N ASN A 9 9.31 -20.49 -7.14
CA ASN A 9 8.42 -21.61 -7.41
C ASN A 9 8.17 -21.70 -8.92
N ASN A 10 9.03 -22.46 -9.61
CA ASN A 10 8.97 -22.62 -11.07
C ASN A 10 7.68 -23.33 -11.53
N ARG A 11 7.16 -24.28 -10.73
CA ARG A 11 5.90 -24.98 -11.05
C ARG A 11 4.72 -24.00 -11.14
N ARG A 12 4.68 -23.00 -10.25
CA ARG A 12 3.64 -21.95 -10.24
C ARG A 12 4.03 -20.70 -11.02
N LYS A 13 5.24 -20.66 -11.60
CA LYS A 13 5.83 -19.47 -12.27
C LYS A 13 5.71 -18.21 -11.40
N ALA A 14 6.13 -18.31 -10.15
CA ALA A 14 5.97 -17.25 -9.15
C ALA A 14 7.12 -17.23 -8.12
N PHE A 15 7.26 -16.10 -7.44
CA PHE A 15 8.05 -15.96 -6.22
C PHE A 15 7.17 -16.30 -5.01
N GLU A 16 7.65 -17.19 -4.14
CA GLU A 16 7.09 -17.41 -2.81
C GLU A 16 7.75 -16.45 -1.84
N VAL A 17 6.96 -15.51 -1.31
CA VAL A 17 7.40 -14.48 -0.38
C VAL A 17 6.90 -14.84 1.01
N ARG A 18 7.82 -15.01 1.95
CA ARG A 18 7.52 -15.29 3.35
C ARG A 18 7.68 -14.03 4.18
N THR A 19 6.65 -13.67 4.93
CA THR A 19 6.68 -12.60 5.93
C THR A 19 6.64 -13.21 7.34
N SER A 20 6.53 -12.38 8.39
CA SER A 20 6.35 -12.88 9.76
C SER A 20 4.99 -13.55 9.99
N SER A 21 3.96 -13.17 9.24
CA SER A 21 2.58 -13.61 9.47
C SER A 21 2.10 -14.66 8.47
N ARG A 22 2.62 -14.66 7.23
CA ARG A 22 2.11 -15.55 6.17
C ARG A 22 3.08 -15.77 5.01
N ARG A 23 2.72 -16.68 4.12
CA ARG A 23 3.37 -16.88 2.81
C ARG A 23 2.43 -16.41 1.72
N MET A 24 2.97 -15.70 0.73
CA MET A 24 2.24 -15.10 -0.38
C MET A 24 2.98 -15.38 -1.67
N LEU A 25 2.29 -15.17 -2.79
CA LEU A 25 2.88 -15.33 -4.11
C LEU A 25 2.94 -14.01 -4.86
N LEU A 26 4.01 -13.83 -5.63
CA LEU A 26 4.07 -12.83 -6.69
C LEU A 26 4.37 -13.53 -8.01
N PRO A 27 3.42 -13.61 -8.96
CA PRO A 27 3.67 -14.24 -10.24
C PRO A 27 4.77 -13.53 -11.04
N PHE A 28 5.52 -14.30 -11.84
CA PHE A 28 6.52 -13.75 -12.75
C PHE A 28 5.93 -12.75 -13.75
N ALA A 29 4.66 -12.91 -14.11
CA ALA A 29 3.95 -11.98 -14.98
C ALA A 29 3.72 -10.59 -14.37
N LYS A 30 3.94 -10.40 -13.06
CA LYS A 30 3.73 -9.14 -12.34
C LYS A 30 5.02 -8.43 -11.97
N VAL A 31 6.18 -8.89 -12.47
CA VAL A 31 7.48 -8.24 -12.25
C VAL A 31 8.12 -7.82 -13.56
N ALA A 32 9.01 -6.83 -13.47
CA ALA A 32 9.85 -6.38 -14.57
C ALA A 32 11.33 -6.44 -14.13
N PRO A 33 12.24 -7.10 -14.89
CA PRO A 33 11.99 -7.87 -16.10
C PRO A 33 11.24 -9.20 -15.86
N LYS A 34 10.27 -9.53 -16.71
CA LYS A 34 9.48 -10.77 -16.61
C LYS A 34 10.34 -12.00 -16.89
N PRO A 35 10.48 -12.96 -15.95
CA PRO A 35 11.13 -14.24 -16.21
C PRO A 35 10.43 -15.04 -17.32
N THR A 36 11.22 -15.71 -18.16
CA THR A 36 10.71 -16.58 -19.25
C THR A 36 11.38 -17.95 -19.22
N ALA A 37 10.97 -18.86 -20.09
CA ALA A 37 11.59 -20.19 -20.19
C ALA A 37 13.04 -20.12 -20.70
N THR A 38 13.33 -19.20 -21.63
CA THR A 38 14.67 -18.98 -22.19
C THR A 38 15.53 -18.07 -21.31
N ASP A 39 14.90 -17.22 -20.49
CA ASP A 39 15.55 -16.33 -19.54
C ASP A 39 14.96 -16.50 -18.11
N PRO A 40 15.24 -17.63 -17.44
CA PRO A 40 14.69 -17.93 -16.12
C PRO A 40 15.42 -17.16 -15.01
N VAL A 41 14.80 -17.09 -13.83
CA VAL A 41 15.46 -16.56 -12.62
C VAL A 41 16.57 -17.53 -12.18
N VAL A 42 17.79 -17.02 -12.05
CA VAL A 42 18.97 -17.78 -11.55
C VAL A 42 19.34 -17.40 -10.13
N GLN A 43 18.95 -16.22 -9.66
CA GLN A 43 19.21 -15.76 -8.30
C GLN A 43 18.00 -14.98 -7.76
N VAL A 44 17.70 -15.15 -6.47
CA VAL A 44 16.71 -14.35 -5.75
C VAL A 44 17.18 -14.13 -4.32
N PHE A 45 16.97 -12.94 -3.78
CA PHE A 45 17.41 -12.59 -2.43
C PHE A 45 16.52 -11.51 -1.81
N VAL A 46 16.38 -11.53 -0.49
CA VAL A 46 15.75 -10.43 0.25
C VAL A 46 16.70 -9.24 0.22
N ASP A 47 16.18 -8.07 -0.18
CA ASP A 47 16.97 -6.85 -0.21
C ASP A 47 16.97 -6.22 1.19
N LYS A 48 18.14 -6.29 1.84
CA LYS A 48 18.32 -5.75 3.20
C LYS A 48 18.51 -4.23 3.20
N GLU A 49 18.92 -3.63 2.09
CA GLU A 49 19.22 -2.19 2.00
C GLU A 49 17.94 -1.36 2.12
N ILE A 50 16.84 -1.87 1.59
CA ILE A 50 15.50 -1.28 1.71
C ILE A 50 14.72 -1.81 2.93
N GLY A 51 15.42 -2.07 4.04
CA GLY A 51 14.78 -2.47 5.30
C GLY A 51 14.08 -3.83 5.27
N SER A 52 14.46 -4.71 4.33
CA SER A 52 13.77 -5.97 4.04
C SER A 52 12.32 -5.79 3.55
N GLU A 53 12.01 -4.67 2.90
CA GLU A 53 10.68 -4.40 2.33
C GLU A 53 10.59 -4.75 0.84
N GLY A 54 11.65 -5.30 0.25
CA GLY A 54 11.61 -5.86 -1.09
C GLY A 54 12.60 -6.99 -1.27
N PHE A 55 12.62 -7.52 -2.49
CA PHE A 55 13.54 -8.56 -2.90
C PHE A 55 14.06 -8.28 -4.31
N GLY A 56 15.31 -8.65 -4.54
CA GLY A 56 15.95 -8.62 -5.84
C GLY A 56 15.96 -10.00 -6.48
N TYR A 57 15.99 -10.03 -7.81
CA TYR A 57 16.19 -11.25 -8.58
C TYR A 57 17.01 -10.96 -9.84
N VAL A 58 17.72 -11.97 -10.32
CA VAL A 58 18.57 -11.91 -11.53
C VAL A 58 18.14 -13.03 -12.47
N LEU A 59 17.97 -12.69 -13.74
CA LEU A 59 17.69 -13.63 -14.83
C LEU A 59 18.98 -14.21 -15.41
N ARG A 60 18.88 -15.31 -16.15
CA ARG A 60 20.02 -15.95 -16.83
C ARG A 60 20.81 -14.98 -17.71
N SER A 61 20.14 -14.03 -18.36
CA SER A 61 20.72 -12.97 -19.18
C SER A 61 21.55 -11.95 -18.40
N GLY A 62 21.56 -12.01 -17.07
CA GLY A 62 22.18 -11.02 -16.19
C GLY A 62 21.27 -9.82 -15.89
N ARG A 63 20.11 -9.70 -16.55
CA ARG A 63 19.12 -8.67 -16.24
C ARG A 63 18.59 -8.87 -14.82
N ALA A 64 18.55 -7.79 -14.05
CA ALA A 64 18.06 -7.80 -12.68
C ALA A 64 16.72 -7.05 -12.57
N GLY A 65 15.93 -7.43 -11.56
CA GLY A 65 14.72 -6.72 -11.17
C GLY A 65 14.54 -6.71 -9.67
N THR A 66 13.64 -5.84 -9.23
CA THR A 66 13.23 -5.73 -7.84
C THR A 66 11.71 -5.78 -7.74
N ALA A 67 11.23 -6.27 -6.60
CA ALA A 67 9.82 -6.24 -6.25
C ALA A 67 9.66 -5.82 -4.80
N HIS A 68 8.80 -4.82 -4.58
CA HIS A 68 8.47 -4.32 -3.24
C HIS A 68 7.36 -5.16 -2.61
N ILE A 69 7.32 -5.23 -1.27
CA ILE A 69 6.30 -5.97 -0.52
C ILE A 69 4.89 -5.48 -0.85
N GLU A 70 4.72 -4.20 -1.14
CA GLU A 70 3.43 -3.64 -1.56
C GLU A 70 2.90 -4.29 -2.84
N GLN A 71 3.76 -4.56 -3.83
CA GLN A 71 3.35 -5.27 -5.05
C GLN A 71 2.82 -6.68 -4.73
N VAL A 72 3.45 -7.35 -3.75
CA VAL A 72 3.01 -8.67 -3.26
C VAL A 72 1.66 -8.54 -2.56
N LEU A 73 1.51 -7.59 -1.63
CA LEU A 73 0.28 -7.37 -0.87
C LEU A 73 -0.90 -6.99 -1.78
N GLU A 74 -0.66 -6.11 -2.75
CA GLU A 74 -1.63 -5.68 -3.76
C GLU A 74 -2.09 -6.84 -4.63
N TYR A 75 -1.18 -7.71 -5.09
CA TYR A 75 -1.54 -8.89 -5.87
C TYR A 75 -2.38 -9.88 -5.04
N ASN A 76 -2.00 -10.12 -3.78
CA ASN A 76 -2.71 -11.05 -2.89
C ASN A 76 -3.98 -10.43 -2.27
N LYS A 77 -4.31 -9.17 -2.61
CA LYS A 77 -5.46 -8.44 -2.07
C LYS A 77 -5.52 -8.46 -0.56
N ASP A 78 -4.37 -8.19 0.06
CA ASP A 78 -4.28 -8.11 1.50
C ASP A 78 -5.24 -7.03 2.07
N PRO A 79 -6.17 -7.40 2.97
CA PRO A 79 -7.16 -6.45 3.47
C PRO A 79 -6.52 -5.27 4.23
N ASP A 80 -5.46 -5.51 5.01
CA ASP A 80 -4.80 -4.44 5.75
C ASP A 80 -4.11 -3.45 4.81
N HIS A 81 -3.34 -3.93 3.83
CA HIS A 81 -2.75 -3.07 2.81
C HIS A 81 -3.79 -2.26 2.03
N LEU A 82 -4.90 -2.89 1.60
CA LEU A 82 -5.95 -2.21 0.84
C LEU A 82 -6.65 -1.13 1.69
N ARG A 83 -6.92 -1.42 2.97
CA ARG A 83 -7.44 -0.43 3.92
C ARG A 83 -6.46 0.73 4.10
N ASP A 84 -5.18 0.42 4.32
CA ASP A 84 -4.14 1.41 4.57
C ASP A 84 -3.93 2.31 3.33
N GLN A 85 -4.01 1.75 2.12
CA GLN A 85 -3.97 2.50 0.88
C GLN A 85 -5.19 3.44 0.72
N LEU A 86 -6.40 3.00 1.13
CA LEU A 86 -7.58 3.84 1.17
C LEU A 86 -7.40 5.00 2.16
N LEU A 87 -6.95 4.70 3.39
CA LEU A 87 -6.66 5.70 4.41
C LEU A 87 -5.65 6.74 3.92
N TYR A 88 -4.58 6.31 3.29
CA TYR A 88 -3.56 7.20 2.71
C TYR A 88 -4.17 8.15 1.67
N LYS A 89 -4.93 7.61 0.70
CA LYS A 89 -5.60 8.40 -0.35
C LYS A 89 -6.57 9.43 0.23
N LEU A 90 -7.42 9.02 1.18
CA LEU A 90 -8.36 9.91 1.86
C LEU A 90 -7.63 11.00 2.66
N THR A 91 -6.52 10.66 3.32
CA THR A 91 -5.72 11.63 4.08
C THR A 91 -5.13 12.70 3.19
N ILE A 92 -4.58 12.32 2.03
CA ILE A 92 -4.06 13.27 1.06
C ILE A 92 -5.16 14.20 0.58
N GLU A 93 -6.34 13.66 0.25
CA GLU A 93 -7.45 14.49 -0.20
C GLU A 93 -7.90 15.47 0.88
N VAL A 94 -8.06 14.99 2.12
CA VAL A 94 -8.35 15.82 3.29
C VAL A 94 -7.31 16.94 3.44
N GLN A 95 -6.02 16.62 3.37
CA GLN A 95 -4.95 17.64 3.49
C GLN A 95 -5.02 18.69 2.38
N LYS A 96 -5.29 18.30 1.14
CA LYS A 96 -5.48 19.23 0.02
C LYS A 96 -6.66 20.17 0.25
N ARG A 97 -7.82 19.62 0.66
CA ARG A 97 -9.04 20.40 0.94
C ARG A 97 -8.85 21.34 2.11
N LEU A 98 -8.13 20.90 3.14
CA LEU A 98 -7.77 21.73 4.28
C LEU A 98 -6.87 22.91 3.91
N ALA A 99 -5.93 22.72 2.99
CA ALA A 99 -5.06 23.79 2.53
C ALA A 99 -5.83 24.84 1.70
N ALA A 100 -6.91 24.42 1.02
CA ALA A 100 -7.76 25.30 0.22
C ALA A 100 -8.94 25.92 1.00
N SER A 101 -9.26 25.40 2.19
CA SER A 101 -10.42 25.84 2.97
C SER A 101 -10.16 27.17 3.69
N ALA A 102 -11.16 28.03 3.73
CA ALA A 102 -11.16 29.24 4.55
C ALA A 102 -11.45 28.96 6.05
N LEU A 103 -11.84 27.72 6.40
CA LEU A 103 -12.17 27.35 7.78
C LEU A 103 -10.92 27.27 8.64
N SER A 104 -10.97 27.88 9.82
CA SER A 104 -9.89 27.76 10.80
C SER A 104 -9.81 26.33 11.34
N ARG A 105 -8.60 25.92 11.74
CA ARG A 105 -8.38 24.61 12.39
C ARG A 105 -9.27 24.41 13.63
N ARG A 106 -9.49 25.46 14.42
CA ARG A 106 -10.36 25.43 15.60
C ARG A 106 -11.82 25.14 15.24
N GLU A 107 -12.31 25.76 14.18
CA GLU A 107 -13.69 25.54 13.73
C GLU A 107 -13.89 24.11 13.20
N LEU A 108 -12.91 23.59 12.47
CA LEU A 108 -12.92 22.19 12.01
C LEU A 108 -12.92 21.20 13.17
N ILE A 109 -12.06 21.43 14.17
CA ILE A 109 -12.00 20.62 15.40
C ILE A 109 -13.35 20.62 16.12
N ARG A 110 -13.98 21.80 16.24
CA ARG A 110 -15.30 21.96 16.87
C ARG A 110 -16.40 21.22 16.11
N ARG A 111 -16.48 21.38 14.78
CA ARG A 111 -17.49 20.71 13.93
C ARG A 111 -17.32 19.19 13.91
N LEU A 112 -16.07 18.71 13.93
CA LEU A 112 -15.76 17.28 13.99
C LEU A 112 -15.99 16.69 15.40
N GLY A 113 -16.23 17.52 16.43
CA GLY A 113 -16.46 17.07 17.80
C GLY A 113 -15.27 16.34 18.40
N THR A 114 -14.04 16.75 18.06
CA THR A 114 -12.81 16.07 18.47
C THR A 114 -11.85 17.01 19.21
N SER A 115 -10.75 16.47 19.75
CA SER A 115 -9.68 17.28 20.34
C SER A 115 -8.63 17.66 19.30
N ALA A 116 -7.88 18.73 19.54
CA ALA A 116 -6.79 19.16 18.65
C ALA A 116 -5.77 18.03 18.42
N THR A 117 -5.41 17.28 19.46
CA THR A 117 -4.48 16.16 19.36
C THR A 117 -5.02 15.06 18.45
N GLN A 118 -6.30 14.70 18.57
CA GLN A 118 -6.90 13.68 17.71
C GLN A 118 -7.04 14.18 16.26
N PHE A 119 -7.34 15.46 16.07
CA PHE A 119 -7.36 16.09 14.75
C PHE A 119 -6.00 15.99 14.05
N TYR A 120 -4.89 16.33 14.69
CA TYR A 120 -3.57 16.20 14.07
C TYR A 120 -3.16 14.74 13.81
N ARG A 121 -3.55 13.81 14.69
CA ARG A 121 -3.36 12.36 14.46
C ARG A 121 -4.17 11.83 13.29
N LEU A 122 -5.34 12.40 13.02
CA LEU A 122 -6.15 12.08 11.84
C LEU A 122 -5.45 12.53 10.55
N LEU A 123 -4.76 13.67 10.59
CA LEU A 123 -4.02 14.22 9.44
C LEU A 123 -2.66 13.58 9.21
N ASP A 124 -2.11 12.86 10.18
CA ASP A 124 -0.83 12.16 10.05
C ASP A 124 -0.95 10.98 9.06
N GLN A 125 -0.24 11.06 7.94
CA GLN A 125 -0.21 10.03 6.89
C GLN A 125 0.44 8.71 7.33
N THR A 126 1.25 8.73 8.40
CA THR A 126 1.92 7.54 8.92
C THR A 126 1.06 6.78 9.94
N ASN A 127 -0.02 7.40 10.42
CA ASN A 127 -0.95 6.80 11.35
C ASN A 127 -2.05 6.01 10.63
N TYR A 128 -1.86 4.70 10.49
CA TYR A 128 -2.85 3.78 9.91
C TYR A 128 -3.91 3.26 10.90
N ARG A 129 -3.86 3.67 12.17
CA ARG A 129 -4.87 3.30 13.19
C ARG A 129 -6.06 4.25 13.24
N LYS A 130 -6.04 5.31 12.44
CA LYS A 130 -7.10 6.31 12.39
C LYS A 130 -8.36 5.80 11.70
N SER A 131 -9.48 6.44 12.00
CA SER A 131 -10.79 6.05 11.50
C SER A 131 -11.06 6.58 10.09
N VAL A 132 -11.53 5.69 9.20
CA VAL A 132 -12.07 6.08 7.88
C VAL A 132 -13.27 7.02 8.05
N ASP A 133 -14.14 6.71 9.01
CA ASP A 133 -15.35 7.49 9.30
C ASP A 133 -15.04 8.95 9.67
N GLN A 134 -13.98 9.17 10.45
CA GLN A 134 -13.53 10.52 10.80
C GLN A 134 -12.96 11.28 9.60
N LEU A 135 -12.28 10.61 8.66
CA LEU A 135 -11.80 11.23 7.42
C LEU A 135 -12.97 11.62 6.51
N VAL A 136 -13.97 10.74 6.37
CA VAL A 136 -15.18 11.01 5.59
C VAL A 136 -15.98 12.17 6.20
N SER A 137 -16.17 12.18 7.51
CA SER A 137 -16.83 13.27 8.24
C SER A 137 -16.10 14.60 8.03
N LEU A 138 -14.76 14.60 8.07
CA LEU A 138 -13.98 15.80 7.83
C LEU A 138 -14.10 16.30 6.38
N LEU A 139 -14.16 15.41 5.38
CA LEU A 139 -14.41 15.80 3.99
C LEU A 139 -15.79 16.46 3.82
N GLN A 140 -16.83 15.93 4.47
CA GLN A 140 -18.17 16.51 4.46
C GLN A 140 -18.19 17.91 5.12
N ILE A 141 -17.46 18.10 6.23
CA ILE A 141 -17.29 19.43 6.87
C ILE A 141 -16.56 20.42 5.95
N LEU A 142 -15.70 19.92 5.05
CA LEU A 142 -14.98 20.69 4.04
C LEU A 142 -15.78 20.84 2.74
N ASP A 143 -17.11 20.73 2.82
CA ASP A 143 -18.07 20.91 1.72
C ASP A 143 -17.80 19.99 0.52
N CYS A 144 -17.26 18.79 0.76
CA CYS A 144 -17.10 17.77 -0.27
C CYS A 144 -18.28 16.80 -0.30
N ASP A 145 -18.84 16.54 -1.48
CA ASP A 145 -19.74 15.40 -1.70
C ASP A 145 -18.94 14.10 -1.77
N VAL A 146 -19.10 13.23 -0.76
CA VAL A 146 -18.37 11.97 -0.65
C VAL A 146 -19.29 10.80 -1.05
N GLN A 147 -19.03 10.21 -2.21
CA GLN A 147 -19.75 9.04 -2.72
C GLN A 147 -18.89 7.77 -2.67
N LEU A 148 -19.43 6.69 -2.10
CA LEU A 148 -18.82 5.36 -2.15
C LEU A 148 -19.32 4.61 -3.38
N VAL A 149 -18.41 4.29 -4.31
CA VAL A 149 -18.74 3.55 -5.53
C VAL A 149 -18.09 2.17 -5.48
N VAL A 150 -18.90 1.11 -5.49
CA VAL A 150 -18.46 -0.28 -5.58
C VAL A 150 -18.58 -0.75 -7.03
N ARG A 151 -17.49 -1.27 -7.61
CA ARG A 151 -17.46 -1.78 -8.99
C ARG A 151 -16.92 -3.20 -9.03
N PRO A 152 -17.36 -4.03 -10.00
CA PRO A 152 -16.69 -5.32 -10.24
C PRO A 152 -15.23 -5.07 -10.61
N LYS A 153 -14.34 -5.94 -10.13
CA LYS A 153 -12.93 -5.89 -10.53
C LYS A 153 -12.84 -6.29 -12.00
N THR A 154 -12.36 -5.39 -12.85
CA THR A 154 -11.98 -5.73 -14.24
C THR A 154 -10.81 -6.71 -14.18
N ALA A 155 -10.93 -7.82 -14.90
CA ALA A 155 -9.97 -8.92 -14.92
C ALA A 155 -8.61 -8.52 -15.51
#